data_AF-A0A009Y7X8-F1
#
_entry.id   AF-A0A009Y7X8-F1
#
_cell.length_a   1.000
_cell.length_b   1.000
_cell.length_c   1.000
_cell.angle_alpha   90.00
_cell.angle_beta   90.00
_cell.angle_gamma   90.00
#
_symmetry.space_group_name_H-M   'P 1'
#
loop_
_entity.id
_entity.type
_entity.pdbx_description
1 polymer ?
#
loop_
_entity_poly.entity_id
_entity_poly.type
_entity_poly.pdbx_seq_one_letter_code
_entity_poly.pdbx_strand_id
1 'polypeptide(L)' 'MNTESKSRYKTTNWSEYNQALRQRGAFTIWFDPQMQWSATPTGKKGRQPTYTDIAIQFALTIRNLF' A
#
# COMPACT_ATOMS: atom_id res chain seq x y z
N MET A 1 -28.10 -39.09 29.50
CA MET A 1 -27.83 -37.67 29.18
C MET A 1 -26.55 -37.65 28.36
N ASN A 2 -26.64 -37.57 27.03
CA ASN A 2 -25.47 -37.44 26.17
C ASN A 2 -25.13 -35.96 26.05
N THR A 3 -24.04 -35.55 26.69
CA THR A 3 -23.46 -34.22 26.52
C THR A 3 -22.57 -34.25 25.30
N GLU A 4 -23.10 -33.82 24.14
CA GLU A 4 -22.27 -33.56 22.97
C GLU A 4 -21.30 -32.41 23.30
N SER A 5 -20.01 -32.74 23.42
CA SER A 5 -18.97 -31.75 23.64
C SER A 5 -18.77 -30.94 22.37
N LYS A 6 -18.90 -29.61 22.47
CA LYS A 6 -18.65 -28.69 21.34
C LYS A 6 -17.25 -28.92 20.78
N SER A 7 -17.18 -29.30 19.50
CA SER A 7 -15.94 -29.44 18.77
C SER A 7 -15.20 -28.10 18.73
N ARG A 8 -13.99 -28.06 19.30
CA ARG A 8 -13.15 -26.87 19.35
C ARG A 8 -12.45 -26.71 18.00
N TYR A 9 -13.06 -25.96 17.09
CA TYR A 9 -12.45 -25.64 15.81
C TYR A 9 -11.21 -24.76 16.01
N LYS A 10 -10.08 -25.21 15.46
CA LYS A 10 -8.85 -24.41 15.35
C LYS A 10 -8.66 -24.02 13.89
N THR A 11 -8.54 -22.73 13.64
CA THR A 11 -8.24 -22.19 12.31
C THR A 11 -6.78 -22.51 11.95
N THR A 12 -6.54 -23.54 11.15
CA THR A 12 -5.19 -23.97 10.73
C THR A 12 -4.76 -23.36 9.39
N ASN A 13 -5.70 -22.82 8.61
CA ASN A 13 -5.48 -22.27 7.28
C ASN A 13 -4.95 -20.81 7.26
N TRP A 14 -4.57 -20.25 8.42
CA TRP A 14 -4.17 -18.83 8.52
C TRP A 14 -2.98 -18.48 7.63
N SER A 15 -2.01 -19.40 7.51
CA SER A 15 -0.85 -19.21 6.65
C SER A 15 -1.24 -19.12 5.17
N GLU A 16 -2.06 -20.05 4.70
CA GLU A 16 -2.54 -20.11 3.31
C GLU A 16 -3.42 -18.90 2.98
N TYR A 17 -4.30 -18.52 3.89
CA TYR A 17 -5.14 -17.32 3.76
C TYR A 17 -4.28 -16.05 3.61
N ASN A 18 -3.25 -15.89 4.46
CA ASN A 18 -2.34 -14.75 4.36
C ASN A 18 -1.51 -14.77 3.08
N GLN A 19 -1.10 -15.94 2.60
CA GLN A 19 -0.38 -16.05 1.33
C GLN A 19 -1.26 -15.62 0.15
N ALA A 20 -2.51 -16.08 0.12
CA ALA A 20 -3.48 -15.68 -0.89
C ALA A 20 -3.79 -14.17 -0.81
N LEU A 21 -3.86 -13.59 0.40
CA LEU A 21 -4.05 -12.16 0.59
C LEU A 21 -2.87 -11.35 0.05
N ARG A 22 -1.62 -11.78 0.33
CA ARG A 22 -0.42 -11.15 -0.23
C ARG A 22 -0.39 -11.22 -1.75
N GLN A 23 -0.75 -12.37 -2.34
CA GLN A 23 -0.79 -12.53 -3.80
C GLN A 23 -1.80 -11.60 -4.47
N ARG A 24 -2.94 -11.32 -3.83
CA ARG A 24 -3.99 -10.42 -4.37
C ARG A 24 -3.55 -8.95 -4.42
N GLY A 25 -2.65 -8.54 -3.53
CA GLY A 25 -2.13 -7.17 -3.44
C GLY A 25 -0.64 -7.05 -3.78
N ALA A 26 -0.04 -8.06 -4.41
CA ALA A 26 1.37 -8.02 -4.78
C ALA A 26 1.53 -7.36 -6.14
N PHE A 27 1.98 -6.11 -6.14
CA PHE A 27 2.33 -5.36 -7.34
C PHE A 27 3.78 -4.90 -7.25
N THR A 28 4.52 -5.08 -8.34
CA THR A 28 5.89 -4.57 -8.49
C THR A 28 5.82 -3.25 -9.25
N ILE A 29 6.18 -2.15 -8.59
CA ILE A 29 6.25 -0.82 -9.21
C ILE A 29 7.70 -0.53 -9.56
N TRP A 30 7.93 -0.16 -10.82
CA TRP A 30 9.21 0.37 -11.27
C TRP A 30 9.16 1.89 -11.22
N PHE A 31 10.13 2.49 -10.55
CA PHE A 31 10.30 3.95 -10.52
C PHE A 31 11.21 4.37 -11.67
N ASP A 32 10.83 5.42 -12.38
CA ASP A 32 11.71 6.04 -13.37
C ASP A 32 12.88 6.73 -12.64
N PRO A 33 14.15 6.37 -12.94
CA PRO A 33 15.33 7.04 -12.35
C PRO A 33 15.41 8.53 -12.66
N GLN A 34 14.76 9.00 -13.73
CA GLN A 34 14.71 10.42 -14.10
C GLN A 34 13.65 11.20 -13.32
N MET A 35 12.79 10.51 -12.57
CA MET A 35 11.70 11.15 -11.83
C MET A 35 12.25 12.00 -10.69
N GLN A 36 11.98 13.30 -10.75
CA GLN A 36 12.33 14.24 -9.70
C GLN A 36 11.26 14.22 -8.61
N TRP A 37 11.63 13.78 -7.41
CA TRP A 37 10.71 13.73 -6.26
C TRP A 37 10.58 15.07 -5.56
N SER A 38 11.72 15.72 -5.33
CA SER A 38 11.82 16.98 -4.62
C SER A 38 11.56 18.15 -5.56
N ALA A 39 10.68 19.06 -5.18
CA ALA A 39 10.46 20.28 -5.95
C ALA A 39 11.63 21.26 -5.79
N THR A 40 11.93 21.99 -6.86
CA THR A 40 12.85 23.13 -6.80
C THR A 40 12.19 24.28 -6.03
N PRO A 41 12.90 24.92 -5.09
CA PRO A 41 12.40 26.12 -4.43
C PRO A 41 12.02 27.20 -5.44
N THR A 42 10.80 27.72 -5.34
CA THR A 42 10.28 28.75 -6.26
C THR A 42 10.81 30.15 -5.93
N GLY A 43 11.38 30.35 -4.74
CA GLY A 43 11.92 31.65 -4.29
C GLY A 43 10.86 32.71 -3.97
N LYS A 44 9.58 32.38 -4.14
CA LYS A 44 8.45 33.28 -3.83
C LYS A 44 8.19 33.35 -2.32
N LYS A 45 7.66 34.49 -1.82
CA LYS A 45 7.17 34.59 -0.43
C LYS A 45 6.04 33.57 -0.20
N GLY A 46 6.10 32.89 0.94
CA GLY A 46 5.14 31.85 1.31
C GLY A 46 5.78 30.46 1.41
N ARG A 47 4.95 29.42 1.49
CA ARG A 47 5.40 28.03 1.62
C ARG A 47 5.98 27.55 0.30
N GLN A 48 7.21 27.02 0.34
CA GLN A 48 7.84 26.37 -0.81
C GLN A 48 7.25 24.97 -1.02
N PRO A 49 7.07 24.53 -2.28
CA PRO A 49 6.70 23.15 -2.56
C PRO A 49 7.83 22.21 -2.15
N THR A 50 7.48 21.09 -1.51
CA THR A 50 8.43 20.05 -1.11
C THR A 50 8.54 18.95 -2.17
N TYR A 51 7.43 18.64 -2.84
CA TYR A 51 7.34 17.58 -3.85
C TYR A 51 6.94 18.15 -5.20
N THR A 52 7.43 17.52 -6.28
CA THR A 52 7.01 17.87 -7.64
C THR A 52 5.58 17.45 -7.91
N ASP A 53 4.96 18.06 -8.93
CA ASP A 53 3.60 17.70 -9.35
C ASP A 53 3.52 16.22 -9.78
N ILE A 54 4.57 15.71 -10.43
CA ILE A 54 4.66 14.30 -10.86
C ILE A 54 4.70 13.37 -9.64
N ALA A 55 5.46 13.71 -8.59
CA ALA A 55 5.50 12.92 -7.35
C ALA A 55 4.15 12.89 -6.64
N ILE A 56 3.44 14.03 -6.60
CA ILE A 56 2.09 14.12 -6.02
C ILE A 56 1.09 13.31 -6.83
N GLN A 57 1.08 13.46 -8.15
CA GLN A 57 0.20 12.69 -9.03
C GLN A 57 0.41 11.19 -8.86
N PHE A 58 1.67 10.74 -8.85
CA PHE A 58 2.00 9.34 -8.61
C PHE A 58 1.46 8.81 -7.29
N ALA A 59 1.65 9.54 -6.18
CA ALA A 59 1.13 9.15 -4.87
C ALA A 59 -0.41 9.07 -4.85
N LEU A 60 -1.08 10.02 -5.52
CA LEU A 60 -2.53 10.01 -5.67
C LEU A 60 -3.01 8.84 -6.54
N THR A 61 -2.28 8.47 -7.59
CA THR A 61 -2.60 7.30 -8.41
C THR A 61 -2.50 6.02 -7.61
N ILE A 62 -1.42 5.82 -6.84
CA ILE A 62 -1.30 4.65 -5.96
C ILE A 62 -2.47 4.59 -4.96
N ARG A 63 -2.80 5.72 -4.32
CA ARG A 63 -3.92 5.78 -3.38
C ARG A 63 -5.29 5.46 -3.99
N ASN A 64 -5.48 5.70 -5.28
CA ASN A 64 -6.74 5.37 -5.95
C ASN A 64 -6.77 3.93 -6.49
N LEU A 65 -5.60 3.33 -6.73
CA LEU A 65 -5.49 1.95 -7.21
C LEU A 65 -5.66 0.91 -6.10
N PHE A 66 -5.40 1.28 -4.83
CA PHE A 66 -5.45 0.40 -3.65
C PHE A 66 -6.25 1.04 -2.52
#